data_AF-A0A9P4D7Z8-F1
#
_entry.id   AF-A0A9P4D7Z8-F1
#
_cell.length_a   1.000
_cell.length_b   1.000
_cell.length_c   1.000
_cell.angle_alpha   90.00
_cell.angle_beta   90.00
_cell.angle_gamma   90.00
#
_symmetry.space_group_name_H-M   'P 1'
#
loop_
_entity.id
_entity.type
_entity.pdbx_description
1 polymer ?
#
loop_
_entity_poly.entity_id
_entity_poly.type
_entity_poly.pdbx_seq_one_letter_code
_entity_poly.pdbx_strand_id
1 'polypeptide(L)'
;MENLLNEIVEEVITRVKKEAFIEVEASGRHVHLSREDVDKLFGEGYTLTKLKDLSQPGQYACKERVTITGPKGSIKNVVVLGPCRNETQVEISLTDGSTLGLKAPIKQSGDLEGTLSIKISTQYGEVELDKGLMVAKRHIHMTPKDAEKFNVCDKEIVEAKVMSQRPLTFDDVVIRVSDSFKTYMHIDYDEANACGYSKGTVAKIIKKV
;
A
#
# COMPACT_ATOMS: atom_id res chain seq x y z
N MET A 1 -9.24 2.33 -43.91
CA MET A 1 -9.83 1.09 -43.37
C MET A 1 -8.91 0.43 -42.35
N GLU A 2 -7.61 0.27 -42.64
CA GLU A 2 -6.62 -0.24 -41.66
C GLU A 2 -6.54 0.59 -40.37
N ASN A 3 -6.58 1.93 -40.45
CA ASN A 3 -6.59 2.77 -39.23
C ASN A 3 -7.80 2.51 -38.32
N LEU A 4 -9.00 2.39 -38.89
CA LEU A 4 -10.21 2.14 -38.11
C LEU A 4 -10.19 0.74 -37.47
N LEU A 5 -9.68 -0.26 -38.18
CA LEU A 5 -9.53 -1.61 -37.63
C LEU A 5 -8.52 -1.61 -36.47
N ASN A 6 -7.39 -0.93 -36.61
CA ASN A 6 -6.38 -0.83 -35.55
C ASN A 6 -6.93 -0.09 -34.33
N GLU A 7 -7.65 1.02 -34.51
CA GLU A 7 -8.30 1.76 -33.42
C GLU A 7 -9.32 0.90 -32.67
N ILE A 8 -10.15 0.13 -33.40
CA ILE A 8 -11.13 -0.79 -32.80
C ILE A 8 -10.41 -1.89 -32.01
N VAL A 9 -9.36 -2.49 -32.57
CA VAL A 9 -8.59 -3.54 -31.90
C VAL A 9 -7.93 -3.01 -30.63
N GLU A 10 -7.33 -1.82 -30.66
CA GLU A 10 -6.73 -1.18 -29.49
C GLU A 10 -7.76 -0.88 -28.40
N GLU A 11 -8.93 -0.37 -28.77
CA GLU A 11 -10.02 -0.10 -27.84
C GLU A 11 -10.57 -1.40 -27.21
N VAL A 12 -10.75 -2.46 -28.00
CA VAL A 12 -11.19 -3.77 -27.50
C VAL A 12 -10.15 -4.36 -26.55
N ILE A 13 -8.87 -4.34 -26.90
CA ILE A 13 -7.78 -4.80 -26.02
C ILE A 13 -7.79 -4.01 -24.71
N THR A 14 -7.96 -2.69 -24.79
CA THR A 14 -8.01 -1.82 -23.61
C THR A 14 -9.19 -2.14 -22.71
N ARG A 15 -10.38 -2.37 -23.29
CA ARG A 15 -11.57 -2.78 -22.54
C ARG A 15 -11.38 -4.14 -21.90
N VAL A 16 -10.98 -5.16 -22.66
CA VAL A 16 -10.74 -6.51 -22.12
C VAL A 16 -9.72 -6.47 -20.98
N LYS A 17 -8.66 -5.66 -21.11
CA LYS A 17 -7.67 -5.48 -20.02
C LYS A 17 -8.30 -4.91 -18.76
N LYS A 18 -9.10 -3.85 -18.87
CA LYS A 18 -9.84 -3.24 -17.75
C LYS A 18 -10.95 -4.14 -17.19
N GLU A 19 -11.49 -5.04 -18.01
CA GLU A 19 -12.54 -5.97 -17.60
C GLU A 19 -11.98 -7.18 -16.84
N ALA A 20 -10.80 -7.68 -17.22
CA ALA A 20 -10.28 -8.94 -16.72
C ALA A 20 -9.13 -8.81 -15.70
N PHE A 21 -8.48 -7.65 -15.60
CA PHE A 21 -7.28 -7.48 -14.80
C PHE A 21 -7.30 -6.23 -13.93
N ILE A 22 -6.54 -6.28 -12.86
CA ILE A 22 -6.37 -5.23 -11.86
C ILE A 22 -4.92 -4.78 -11.88
N GLU A 23 -4.67 -3.48 -11.90
CA GLU A 23 -3.30 -2.97 -11.79
C GLU A 23 -2.71 -3.26 -10.40
N VAL A 24 -1.44 -3.66 -10.39
CA VAL A 24 -0.68 -3.92 -9.16
C VAL A 24 0.16 -2.70 -8.83
N GLU A 25 0.23 -2.36 -7.55
CA GLU A 25 1.09 -1.33 -7.01
C GLU A 25 1.96 -1.88 -5.88
N ALA A 26 3.25 -1.56 -5.96
CA ALA A 26 4.21 -1.85 -4.91
C ALA A 26 4.29 -0.67 -3.93
N SER A 27 4.03 -0.94 -2.66
CA SER A 27 4.15 0.01 -1.57
C SER A 27 5.52 -0.11 -0.91
N GLY A 28 6.29 0.98 -0.97
CA GLY A 28 7.52 1.08 -0.17
C GLY A 28 7.19 1.40 1.29
N ARG A 29 8.18 1.26 2.16
CA ARG A 29 8.04 1.64 3.58
C ARG A 29 7.58 3.09 3.75
N HIS A 30 6.64 3.30 4.65
CA HIS A 30 6.04 4.62 4.87
C HIS A 30 5.38 4.74 6.25
N VAL A 31 5.03 5.97 6.61
CA VAL A 31 4.34 6.31 7.85
C VAL A 31 3.09 7.12 7.54
N HIS A 32 1.98 6.73 8.15
CA HIS A 32 0.82 7.60 8.35
C HIS A 32 0.91 8.21 9.73
N LEU A 33 0.76 9.53 9.85
CA LEU A 33 0.90 10.24 11.14
C LEU A 33 -0.45 10.71 11.66
N SER A 34 -0.61 10.67 12.98
CA SER A 34 -1.65 11.38 13.71
C SER A 34 -1.38 12.88 13.71
N ARG A 35 -2.41 13.69 13.96
CA ARG A 35 -2.24 15.14 14.09
C ARG A 35 -1.25 15.50 15.21
N GLU A 36 -1.38 14.83 16.35
CA GLU A 36 -0.52 15.02 17.52
C GLU A 36 0.94 14.69 17.20
N ASP A 37 1.19 13.59 16.47
CA ASP A 37 2.57 13.19 16.17
C ASP A 37 3.20 14.05 15.09
N VAL A 38 2.42 14.62 14.15
CA VAL A 38 2.95 15.66 13.26
C VAL A 38 3.40 16.87 14.07
N ASP A 39 2.64 17.28 15.09
CA ASP A 39 3.01 18.42 15.93
C ASP A 39 4.30 18.14 16.73
N LYS A 40 4.43 16.95 17.31
CA LYS A 40 5.67 16.53 18.01
C LYS A 40 6.87 16.44 17.09
N LEU A 41 6.69 15.94 15.85
CA LEU A 41 7.78 15.67 14.92
C LEU A 41 8.20 16.89 14.09
N PHE A 42 7.31 17.84 13.85
CA PHE A 42 7.54 18.96 12.93
C PHE A 42 7.18 20.35 13.50
N GLY A 43 6.56 20.40 14.68
CA GLY A 43 6.15 21.63 15.37
C GLY A 43 4.63 21.82 15.41
N GLU A 44 4.14 22.48 16.45
CA GLU A 44 2.71 22.72 16.67
C GLU A 44 2.06 23.46 15.49
N GLY A 45 0.95 22.92 14.98
CA GLY A 45 0.21 23.50 13.86
C GLY A 45 0.86 23.24 12.49
N TYR A 46 1.91 22.43 12.41
CA TYR A 46 2.59 22.14 11.15
C TYR A 46 1.66 21.46 10.14
N THR A 47 1.64 21.94 8.89
CA THR A 47 0.84 21.32 7.84
C THR A 47 1.73 20.52 6.90
N LEU A 48 1.46 19.22 6.76
CA LEU A 48 2.20 18.33 5.85
C LEU A 48 2.13 18.85 4.41
N THR A 49 3.27 18.88 3.73
CA THR A 49 3.36 19.42 2.38
C THR A 49 3.12 18.32 1.35
N LYS A 50 1.99 18.39 0.64
CA LYS A 50 1.69 17.48 -0.47
C LYS A 50 2.78 17.57 -1.55
N LEU A 51 3.35 16.42 -1.93
CA LEU A 51 4.32 16.30 -3.02
C LEU A 51 3.69 15.72 -4.28
N LYS A 52 2.98 14.58 -4.16
CA LYS A 52 2.30 13.93 -5.28
C LYS A 52 1.10 13.13 -4.80
N ASP A 53 0.06 13.07 -5.62
CA ASP A 53 -1.07 12.18 -5.40
C ASP A 53 -0.67 10.71 -5.53
N LEU A 54 -1.34 9.85 -4.77
CA LEU A 54 -1.29 8.41 -4.91
C LEU A 54 -2.50 7.90 -5.71
N SER A 55 -2.55 6.60 -5.95
CA SER A 55 -3.64 5.94 -6.68
C SER A 55 -4.99 6.01 -5.96
N GLN A 56 -4.95 5.87 -4.63
CA GLN A 56 -6.15 5.94 -3.80
C GLN A 56 -6.62 7.39 -3.67
N PRO A 57 -7.90 7.69 -3.98
CA PRO A 57 -8.43 9.05 -3.95
C PRO A 57 -8.16 9.76 -2.63
N GLY A 58 -7.63 10.99 -2.72
CA GLY A 58 -7.34 11.84 -1.56
C GLY A 58 -6.08 11.45 -0.76
N GLN A 59 -5.42 10.32 -1.07
CA GLN A 59 -4.14 9.96 -0.46
C GLN A 59 -2.97 10.57 -1.24
N TYR A 60 -1.92 11.01 -0.55
CA TYR A 60 -0.77 11.65 -1.18
C TYR A 60 0.53 11.35 -0.44
N ALA A 61 1.64 11.32 -1.16
CA ALA A 61 2.96 11.36 -0.55
C ALA A 61 3.32 12.80 -0.21
N CYS A 62 3.89 13.00 0.98
CA CYS A 62 4.31 14.31 1.44
C CYS A 62 5.80 14.57 1.12
N LYS A 63 6.28 15.81 1.26
CA LYS A 63 7.71 16.15 1.15
C LYS A 63 8.50 15.65 2.36
N GLU A 64 7.84 15.60 3.50
CA GLU A 64 8.42 15.26 4.79
C GLU A 64 8.92 13.81 4.80
N ARG A 65 10.03 13.62 5.51
CA ARG A 65 10.68 12.33 5.69
C ARG A 65 11.01 12.16 7.15
N VAL A 66 10.87 10.94 7.63
CA VAL A 66 11.19 10.56 9.01
C VAL A 66 12.26 9.47 9.03
N THR A 67 12.89 9.30 10.18
CA THR A 67 13.72 8.14 10.51
C THR A 67 12.94 7.25 11.45
N ILE A 68 12.89 5.95 11.17
CA ILE A 68 12.37 4.95 12.12
C ILE A 68 13.54 4.18 12.71
N THR A 69 13.52 3.95 14.02
CA THR A 69 14.63 3.30 14.76
C THR A 69 14.11 2.16 15.60
N GLY A 70 14.68 0.97 15.39
CA GLY A 70 14.48 -0.21 16.20
C GLY A 70 15.76 -0.61 16.95
N PRO A 71 15.73 -1.71 17.73
CA PRO A 71 16.84 -2.11 18.59
C PRO A 71 18.17 -2.37 17.87
N LYS A 72 18.12 -2.80 16.59
CA LYS A 72 19.32 -3.16 15.82
C LYS A 72 19.82 -2.04 14.92
N GLY A 73 18.96 -1.09 14.56
CA GLY A 73 19.33 -0.04 13.62
C GLY A 73 18.19 0.90 13.26
N SER A 74 18.48 1.79 12.32
CA SER A 74 17.56 2.82 11.87
C SER A 74 17.42 2.82 10.35
N ILE A 75 16.22 3.15 9.87
CA ILE A 75 15.95 3.40 8.46
C ILE A 75 15.59 4.88 8.31
N LYS A 76 16.44 5.60 7.56
CA LYS A 76 16.26 7.03 7.25
C LYS A 76 15.40 7.21 6.00
N ASN A 77 14.93 8.44 5.78
CA ASN A 77 14.20 8.85 4.59
C ASN A 77 12.91 8.04 4.34
N VAL A 78 12.22 7.64 5.41
CA VAL A 78 10.92 6.98 5.31
C VAL A 78 9.86 8.02 4.91
N VAL A 79 9.02 7.66 3.93
CA VAL A 79 8.02 8.56 3.35
C VAL A 79 6.87 8.78 4.34
N VAL A 80 6.42 10.03 4.49
CA VAL A 80 5.16 10.35 5.17
C VAL A 80 4.03 10.39 4.14
N LEU A 81 2.93 9.69 4.42
CA LEU A 81 1.71 9.71 3.61
C LEU A 81 0.63 10.54 4.31
N GLY A 82 0.01 11.42 3.53
CA GLY A 82 -1.12 12.24 3.95
C GLY A 82 -2.45 11.76 3.35
N PRO A 83 -3.57 12.26 3.88
CA PRO A 83 -3.67 13.19 5.00
C PRO A 83 -3.33 12.55 6.35
N CYS A 84 -3.26 13.37 7.41
CA CYS A 84 -3.14 12.85 8.77
C CYS A 84 -4.28 11.88 9.07
N ARG A 85 -4.00 10.85 9.86
CA ARG A 85 -4.99 9.86 10.31
C ARG A 85 -5.29 10.06 11.80
N ASN A 86 -6.21 9.27 12.33
CA ASN A 86 -6.53 9.28 13.76
C ASN A 86 -5.38 8.71 14.60
N GLU A 87 -4.74 7.65 14.13
CA GLU A 87 -3.62 6.99 14.79
C GLU A 87 -2.42 6.87 13.84
N THR A 88 -1.22 6.96 14.42
CA THR A 88 0.03 6.79 13.67
C THR A 88 0.26 5.31 13.36
N GLN A 89 0.71 5.03 12.13
CA GLN A 89 0.97 3.68 11.64
C GLN A 89 2.23 3.66 10.79
N VAL A 90 3.09 2.67 11.01
CA VAL A 90 4.34 2.46 10.27
C VAL A 90 4.23 1.14 9.52
N GLU A 91 4.26 1.21 8.19
CA GLU A 91 4.21 0.06 7.30
C GLU A 91 5.61 -0.19 6.72
N ILE A 92 6.14 -1.39 6.91
CA ILE A 92 7.47 -1.83 6.46
C ILE A 92 7.40 -3.19 5.77
N SER A 93 8.49 -3.62 5.11
CA SER A 93 8.62 -5.01 4.66
C SER A 93 9.22 -5.92 5.75
N LEU A 94 9.22 -7.24 5.54
CA LEU A 94 9.89 -8.18 6.46
C LEU A 94 11.41 -7.97 6.47
N THR A 95 11.99 -7.63 5.32
CA THR A 95 13.41 -7.25 5.19
C THR A 95 13.74 -6.01 6.02
N ASP A 96 12.86 -5.01 6.02
CA ASP A 96 13.02 -3.81 6.85
C ASP A 96 12.94 -4.16 8.34
N GLY A 97 12.02 -5.05 8.75
CA GLY A 97 11.92 -5.53 10.12
C GLY A 97 13.23 -6.17 10.59
N SER A 98 13.84 -6.99 9.72
CA SER A 98 15.15 -7.62 9.98
C SER A 98 16.30 -6.59 10.13
N THR A 99 16.22 -5.47 9.42
CA THR A 99 17.15 -4.34 9.53
C THR A 99 16.99 -3.63 10.88
N LEU A 100 15.74 -3.39 11.29
CA LEU A 100 15.41 -2.72 12.56
C LEU A 100 15.60 -3.62 13.79
N GLY A 101 15.68 -4.94 13.59
CA GLY A 101 15.74 -5.92 14.67
C GLY A 101 14.37 -6.21 15.28
N LEU A 102 13.30 -6.05 14.50
CA LEU A 102 11.91 -6.20 14.93
C LEU A 102 11.20 -7.22 14.05
N LYS A 103 10.44 -8.12 14.68
CA LYS A 103 9.58 -9.08 13.99
C LYS A 103 8.15 -8.54 13.93
N ALA A 104 7.94 -7.49 13.13
CA ALA A 104 6.64 -6.85 13.01
C ALA A 104 5.58 -7.82 12.46
N PRO A 105 4.35 -7.83 13.01
CA PRO A 105 3.29 -8.71 12.52
C PRO A 105 2.78 -8.26 11.15
N ILE A 106 2.30 -9.20 10.34
CA ILE A 106 1.62 -8.93 9.07
C ILE A 106 0.15 -8.59 9.37
N LYS A 107 -0.28 -7.38 9.04
CA LYS A 107 -1.58 -6.81 9.45
C LYS A 107 -2.21 -5.99 8.33
N GLN A 108 -3.53 -5.84 8.36
CA GLN A 108 -4.23 -4.91 7.47
C GLN A 108 -4.08 -3.47 7.98
N SER A 109 -3.96 -2.51 7.07
CA SER A 109 -3.89 -1.09 7.42
C SER A 109 -5.14 -0.68 8.22
N GLY A 110 -4.92 -0.17 9.44
CA GLY A 110 -5.95 0.15 10.44
C GLY A 110 -6.08 -0.86 11.60
N ASP A 111 -5.56 -2.08 11.47
CA ASP A 111 -5.50 -3.07 12.58
C ASP A 111 -4.22 -2.87 13.40
N LEU A 112 -4.28 -1.92 14.34
CA LEU A 112 -3.13 -1.57 15.19
C LEU A 112 -2.99 -2.46 16.42
N GLU A 113 -3.98 -3.30 16.73
CA GLU A 113 -3.93 -4.14 17.92
C GLU A 113 -2.86 -5.23 17.80
N GLY A 114 -2.03 -5.39 18.83
CA GLY A 114 -0.93 -6.36 18.85
C GLY A 114 0.22 -6.01 17.90
N THR A 115 0.27 -4.79 17.38
CA THR A 115 1.43 -4.27 16.63
C THR A 115 2.56 -3.85 17.57
N LEU A 116 3.76 -3.69 17.02
CA LEU A 116 4.95 -3.39 17.83
C LEU A 116 5.16 -1.89 18.04
N SER A 117 5.95 -1.57 19.07
CA SER A 117 6.49 -0.24 19.28
C SER A 117 7.57 0.11 18.28
N ILE A 118 7.74 1.40 18.02
CA ILE A 118 8.80 1.93 17.16
C ILE A 118 9.06 3.40 17.48
N LYS A 119 10.32 3.81 17.44
CA LYS A 119 10.71 5.22 17.55
C LYS A 119 10.72 5.87 16.17
N ILE A 120 10.09 7.03 16.05
CA ILE A 120 10.08 7.88 14.86
C ILE A 120 10.75 9.21 15.21
N SER A 121 11.67 9.69 14.37
CA SER A 121 12.33 10.98 14.60
C SER A 121 12.58 11.77 13.33
N THR A 122 12.70 13.07 13.53
CA THR A 122 13.18 14.06 12.55
C THR A 122 14.33 14.85 13.19
N GLN A 123 14.79 15.91 12.54
CA GLN A 123 15.71 16.87 13.17
C GLN A 123 15.01 17.83 14.16
N TYR A 124 13.69 17.87 14.17
CA TYR A 124 12.90 18.81 14.97
C TYR A 124 12.26 18.15 16.20
N GLY A 125 12.07 16.83 16.18
CA GLY A 125 11.48 16.12 17.30
C GLY A 125 11.44 14.61 17.09
N GLU A 126 10.95 13.91 18.11
CA GLU A 126 10.80 12.47 18.12
C GLU A 126 9.54 12.03 18.85
N VAL A 127 9.03 10.87 18.49
CA VAL A 127 7.95 10.17 19.17
C VAL A 127 8.30 8.69 19.28
N GLU A 128 7.96 8.09 20.42
CA GLU A 128 7.98 6.65 20.59
C GLU A 128 6.54 6.16 20.60
N LEU A 129 6.22 5.24 19.68
CA LEU A 129 4.90 4.64 19.61
C LEU A 129 4.89 3.37 20.45
N ASP A 130 3.86 3.20 21.28
CA ASP A 130 3.65 1.93 22.02
C ASP A 130 3.13 0.81 21.10
N LYS A 131 2.43 1.19 20.02
CA LYS A 131 1.88 0.32 18.98
C LYS A 131 1.87 1.08 17.63
N GLY A 132 1.89 0.36 16.52
CA GLY A 132 1.70 0.92 15.18
C GLY A 132 2.64 0.39 14.11
N LEU A 133 3.69 -0.36 14.49
CA LEU A 133 4.62 -0.97 13.52
C LEU A 133 4.08 -2.31 13.00
N MET A 134 3.95 -2.42 11.68
CA MET A 134 3.45 -3.62 11.00
C MET A 134 4.12 -3.86 9.65
N VAL A 135 3.99 -5.10 9.15
CA VAL A 135 4.14 -5.42 7.74
C VAL A 135 2.78 -5.36 7.07
N ALA A 136 2.67 -4.63 5.96
CA ALA A 136 1.41 -4.47 5.26
C ALA A 136 0.95 -5.81 4.64
N LYS A 137 -0.21 -6.30 5.05
CA LYS A 137 -0.84 -7.47 4.40
C LYS A 137 -1.32 -7.07 3.00
N ARG A 138 -0.95 -7.84 1.98
CA ARG A 138 -1.46 -7.67 0.62
C ARG A 138 -2.98 -7.65 0.55
N HIS A 139 -3.51 -6.77 -0.28
CA HIS A 139 -4.95 -6.58 -0.43
C HIS A 139 -5.29 -5.95 -1.77
N ILE A 140 -6.56 -6.02 -2.15
CA ILE A 140 -7.11 -5.33 -3.31
C ILE A 140 -8.15 -4.34 -2.81
N HIS A 141 -7.87 -3.06 -2.98
CA HIS A 141 -8.91 -2.03 -2.86
C HIS A 141 -9.84 -2.15 -4.07
N MET A 142 -11.15 -2.01 -3.85
CA MET A 142 -12.16 -2.05 -4.89
C MET A 142 -13.27 -1.03 -4.64
N THR A 143 -13.81 -0.48 -5.72
CA THR A 143 -15.12 0.17 -5.68
C THR A 143 -16.23 -0.90 -5.57
N PRO A 144 -17.43 -0.58 -5.03
CA PRO A 144 -18.53 -1.54 -4.99
C PRO A 144 -18.92 -2.07 -6.39
N LYS A 145 -18.88 -1.21 -7.40
CA LYS A 145 -19.14 -1.58 -8.79
C LYS A 145 -18.13 -2.61 -9.33
N ASP A 146 -16.84 -2.41 -9.05
CA ASP A 146 -15.82 -3.37 -9.49
C ASP A 146 -15.91 -4.67 -8.69
N ALA A 147 -16.22 -4.61 -7.39
CA ALA A 147 -16.46 -5.80 -6.58
C ALA A 147 -17.58 -6.67 -7.18
N GLU A 148 -18.72 -6.06 -7.54
CA GLU A 148 -19.82 -6.77 -8.22
C GLU A 148 -19.37 -7.37 -9.56
N LYS A 149 -18.63 -6.61 -10.37
CA LYS A 149 -18.09 -7.06 -11.66
C LYS A 149 -17.14 -8.25 -11.54
N PHE A 150 -16.22 -8.22 -10.57
CA PHE A 150 -15.32 -9.34 -10.27
C PHE A 150 -16.01 -10.44 -9.44
N ASN A 151 -17.28 -10.22 -9.09
CA ASN A 151 -18.12 -11.11 -8.29
C ASN A 151 -17.48 -11.42 -6.92
N VAL A 152 -16.87 -10.44 -6.26
CA VAL A 152 -16.26 -10.58 -4.94
C VAL A 152 -16.94 -9.65 -3.93
N CYS A 153 -16.79 -9.93 -2.64
CA CYS A 153 -17.34 -9.08 -1.57
C CYS A 153 -16.26 -8.54 -0.61
N ASP A 154 -16.64 -7.54 0.19
CA ASP A 154 -15.74 -6.97 1.20
C ASP A 154 -15.25 -8.04 2.17
N LYS A 155 -13.94 -8.03 2.46
CA LYS A 155 -13.21 -8.97 3.32
C LYS A 155 -13.11 -10.39 2.79
N GLU A 156 -13.58 -10.66 1.57
CA GLU A 156 -13.32 -11.94 0.91
C GLU A 156 -11.82 -12.18 0.75
N ILE A 157 -11.40 -13.44 0.88
CA ILE A 157 -10.02 -13.86 0.65
C ILE A 157 -9.94 -14.58 -0.68
N VAL A 158 -9.12 -14.06 -1.59
CA VAL A 158 -8.95 -14.60 -2.95
C VAL A 158 -7.50 -14.94 -3.24
N GLU A 159 -7.28 -15.64 -4.36
CA GLU A 159 -5.98 -15.74 -5.00
C GLU A 159 -5.84 -14.64 -6.07
N ALA A 160 -4.63 -14.12 -6.26
CA ALA A 160 -4.33 -13.16 -7.32
C ALA A 160 -3.09 -13.61 -8.10
N LYS A 161 -3.29 -13.92 -9.39
CA LYS A 161 -2.20 -14.26 -10.30
C LYS A 161 -1.61 -13.01 -10.92
N VAL A 162 -0.40 -12.68 -10.53
CA VAL A 162 0.37 -11.53 -11.04
C VAL A 162 1.07 -11.91 -12.33
N MET A 163 0.82 -11.13 -13.38
CA MET A 163 1.39 -11.33 -14.71
C MET A 163 2.57 -10.38 -14.92
N SER A 164 3.77 -10.91 -14.71
CA SER A 164 5.04 -10.18 -14.73
C SER A 164 6.15 -11.04 -15.35
N GLN A 165 7.39 -10.55 -15.32
CA GLN A 165 8.56 -11.34 -15.73
C GLN A 165 8.87 -12.52 -14.79
N ARG A 166 8.35 -12.50 -13.56
CA ARG A 166 8.47 -13.57 -12.57
C ARG A 166 7.08 -13.86 -12.00
N PRO A 167 6.19 -14.48 -12.79
CA PRO A 167 4.79 -14.60 -12.45
C PRO A 167 4.61 -15.45 -11.19
N LEU A 168 3.71 -15.01 -10.31
CA LEU A 168 3.36 -15.68 -9.06
C LEU A 168 1.85 -15.62 -8.86
N THR A 169 1.30 -16.60 -8.14
CA THR A 169 -0.05 -16.51 -7.59
C THR A 169 0.10 -16.26 -6.11
N PHE A 170 -0.38 -15.10 -5.66
CA PHE A 170 -0.50 -14.80 -4.25
C PHE A 170 -1.81 -15.38 -3.74
N ASP A 171 -1.74 -16.22 -2.72
CA ASP A 171 -2.92 -16.64 -1.96
C ASP A 171 -3.27 -15.58 -0.88
N ASP A 172 -4.28 -15.77 -0.05
CA ASP A 172 -4.59 -14.93 1.12
C ASP A 172 -4.62 -13.41 0.82
N VAL A 173 -5.19 -13.03 -0.33
CA VAL A 173 -5.34 -11.64 -0.74
C VAL A 173 -6.70 -11.13 -0.30
N VAL A 174 -6.71 -10.11 0.58
CA VAL A 174 -7.96 -9.56 1.13
C VAL A 174 -8.59 -8.58 0.15
N ILE A 175 -9.88 -8.73 -0.15
CA ILE A 175 -10.68 -7.73 -0.85
C ILE A 175 -11.15 -6.67 0.15
N ARG A 176 -11.00 -5.39 -0.20
CA ARG A 176 -11.47 -4.24 0.59
C ARG A 176 -12.33 -3.36 -0.28
N VAL A 177 -13.63 -3.27 0.02
CA VAL A 177 -14.60 -2.53 -0.78
C VAL A 177 -15.00 -1.24 -0.09
N SER A 178 -14.89 -0.12 -0.81
CA SER A 178 -15.37 1.19 -0.36
C SER A 178 -15.60 2.12 -1.55
N ASP A 179 -16.59 3.00 -1.46
CA ASP A 179 -16.80 4.09 -2.42
C ASP A 179 -15.63 5.10 -2.45
N SER A 180 -14.82 5.13 -1.39
CA SER A 180 -13.64 6.00 -1.30
C SER A 180 -12.40 5.43 -1.99
N PHE A 181 -12.47 4.20 -2.52
CA PHE A 181 -11.32 3.52 -3.11
C PHE A 181 -11.26 3.64 -4.62
N LYS A 182 -10.06 3.39 -5.14
CA LYS A 182 -9.86 3.07 -6.54
C LYS A 182 -9.28 1.66 -6.65
N THR A 183 -9.72 0.92 -7.66
CA THR A 183 -9.40 -0.51 -7.78
C THR A 183 -7.93 -0.76 -8.10
N TYR A 184 -7.18 -1.26 -7.12
CA TYR A 184 -5.75 -1.57 -7.21
C TYR A 184 -5.38 -2.69 -6.24
N MET A 185 -4.47 -3.57 -6.67
CA MET A 185 -3.82 -4.53 -5.78
C MET A 185 -2.58 -3.88 -5.16
N HIS A 186 -2.49 -3.87 -3.83
CA HIS A 186 -1.34 -3.37 -3.10
C HIS A 186 -0.53 -4.55 -2.53
N ILE A 187 0.77 -4.54 -2.81
CA ILE A 187 1.77 -5.48 -2.29
C ILE A 187 2.97 -4.70 -1.72
N ASP A 188 3.70 -5.28 -0.79
CA ASP A 188 4.92 -4.64 -0.29
C ASP A 188 6.12 -4.84 -1.25
N TYR A 189 7.28 -4.27 -0.91
CA TYR A 189 8.48 -4.39 -1.74
C TYR A 189 9.13 -5.78 -1.74
N ASP A 190 8.98 -6.57 -0.68
CA ASP A 190 9.49 -7.95 -0.68
C ASP A 190 8.65 -8.80 -1.64
N GLU A 191 7.33 -8.64 -1.61
CA GLU A 191 6.39 -9.28 -2.54
C GLU A 191 6.59 -8.81 -3.98
N ALA A 192 6.77 -7.50 -4.21
CA ALA A 192 7.02 -6.93 -5.53
C ALA A 192 8.31 -7.48 -6.15
N ASN A 193 9.37 -7.61 -5.35
CA ASN A 193 10.63 -8.23 -5.79
C ASN A 193 10.43 -9.74 -6.07
N ALA A 194 9.66 -10.43 -5.24
CA ALA A 194 9.37 -11.85 -5.43
C ALA A 194 8.64 -12.12 -6.74
N CYS A 195 7.67 -11.29 -7.10
CA CYS A 195 6.92 -11.42 -8.35
C CYS A 195 7.51 -10.61 -9.52
N GLY A 196 8.73 -10.06 -9.42
CA GLY A 196 9.35 -9.32 -10.53
C GLY A 196 8.48 -8.16 -11.07
N TYR A 197 7.84 -7.42 -10.17
CA TYR A 197 6.97 -6.30 -10.47
C TYR A 197 7.66 -5.20 -11.29
N SER A 198 6.93 -4.63 -12.25
CA SER A 198 7.27 -3.40 -12.97
C SER A 198 6.03 -2.55 -13.22
N LYS A 199 6.20 -1.26 -13.52
CA LYS A 199 5.07 -0.36 -13.78
C LYS A 199 4.20 -0.90 -14.92
N GLY A 200 2.88 -0.99 -14.68
CA GLY A 200 1.93 -1.58 -15.61
C GLY A 200 1.73 -3.09 -15.44
N THR A 201 2.35 -3.71 -14.43
CA THR A 201 2.03 -5.07 -14.02
C THR A 201 0.57 -5.17 -13.60
N VAL A 202 -0.09 -6.23 -14.05
CA VAL A 202 -1.49 -6.50 -13.73
C VAL A 202 -1.65 -7.87 -13.08
N ALA A 203 -2.71 -8.03 -12.30
CA ALA A 203 -3.12 -9.25 -11.66
C ALA A 203 -4.50 -9.68 -12.12
N LYS A 204 -4.76 -10.99 -12.09
CA LYS A 204 -6.08 -11.57 -12.29
C LYS A 204 -6.54 -12.23 -10.99
N ILE A 205 -7.75 -11.92 -10.53
CA ILE A 205 -8.38 -12.64 -9.42
C ILE A 205 -8.68 -14.08 -9.85
N ILE A 206 -8.29 -15.02 -8.99
CA ILE A 206 -8.65 -16.43 -9.08
C ILE A 206 -9.52 -16.71 -7.85
N LYS A 207 -10.78 -17.05 -8.08
CA LYS A 207 -11.67 -17.49 -7.01
C LYS A 207 -11.28 -18.87 -6.55
N LYS A 208 -11.20 -19.06 -5.23
CA LYS A 208 -11.11 -20.40 -4.66
C LYS A 208 -12.44 -21.12 -4.91
N VAL A 209 -12.35 -22.30 -5.48
CA VAL A 209 -13.49 -23.21 -5.70
C VAL A 209 -13.83 -23.91 -4.39
#